data_AF-A0A6I9XG84-F1
#
_entry.id   AF-A0A6I9XG84-F1
#
_cell.length_a   1.000
_cell.length_b   1.000
_cell.length_c   1.000
_cell.angle_alpha   90.00
_cell.angle_beta   90.00
_cell.angle_gamma   90.00
#
_symmetry.space_group_name_H-M   'P 1'
#
loop_
_entity.id
_entity.type
_entity.pdbx_description
1 polymer ?
#
loop_
_entity_poly.entity_id
_entity_poly.type
_entity_poly.pdbx_seq_one_letter_code
_entity_poly.pdbx_strand_id
1 'polypeptide(L)'
;MELDSGNGNITILKGIAGRSNIGLLSLFEHYDVCQVGCYLKTPRFPIWVVCSESHFSVLFCLRKDLLGDWRTERRFDLYYYDGLANQQEEIRLTIGRR
;
A
#
# COMPACT_ATOMS: atom_id res chain seq x y z
N MET A 1 -10.93 14.95 4.02
CA MET A 1 -12.11 14.61 3.20
C MET A 1 -13.34 14.85 4.06
N GLU A 2 -14.37 15.46 3.50
CA GLU A 2 -15.64 15.69 4.18
C GLU A 2 -16.67 14.71 3.61
N LEU A 3 -17.39 14.03 4.50
CA LEU A 3 -18.53 13.21 4.13
C LEU A 3 -19.79 13.91 4.64
N ASP A 4 -20.65 14.30 3.71
CA ASP A 4 -22.01 14.72 4.03
C ASP A 4 -22.88 13.48 4.21
N SER A 5 -23.44 13.32 5.41
CA SER A 5 -24.32 12.19 5.74
C SER A 5 -25.79 12.44 5.31
N GLY A 6 -26.08 13.54 4.61
CA GLY A 6 -27.41 13.88 4.08
C GLY A 6 -28.40 14.38 5.13
N ASN A 7 -27.98 14.53 6.39
CA ASN A 7 -28.78 15.05 7.50
C ASN A 7 -28.25 16.40 8.04
N GLY A 8 -27.34 17.05 7.29
CA GLY A 8 -26.69 18.30 7.70
C GLY A 8 -25.47 18.12 8.60
N ASN A 9 -25.14 16.89 9.03
CA ASN A 9 -23.90 16.62 9.76
C ASN A 9 -22.76 16.26 8.79
N ILE A 10 -21.68 17.04 8.87
CA ILE A 10 -20.45 16.83 8.11
C ILE A 10 -19.49 16.01 8.97
N THR A 11 -19.04 14.87 8.45
CA THR A 11 -17.98 14.07 9.07
C THR A 11 -16.65 14.37 8.40
N ILE A 12 -15.70 14.90 9.16
CA ILE A 12 -14.33 15.13 8.68
C ILE A 12 -13.52 13.85 8.86
N LEU A 13 -13.13 13.24 7.74
CA LEU A 13 -12.18 12.14 7.72
C LEU A 13 -10.75 12.67 7.91
N LYS A 14 -10.13 12.27 9.02
CA LYS A 14 -8.77 12.66 9.40
C LYS A 14 -7.68 11.71 8.92
N GLY A 15 -8.07 10.58 8.32
CA GLY A 15 -7.14 9.50 7.97
C GLY A 15 -6.51 8.88 9.22
N ILE A 16 -5.32 8.29 9.05
CA ILE A 16 -4.58 7.68 10.15
C ILE A 16 -3.63 8.68 10.82
N ALA A 17 -3.45 8.56 12.14
CA ALA A 17 -2.73 9.55 12.95
C ALA A 17 -1.19 9.49 12.83
N GLY A 18 -0.63 8.40 12.31
CA GLY A 18 0.82 8.24 12.20
C GLY A 18 1.22 7.04 11.36
N ARG A 19 2.53 6.92 11.08
CA ARG A 19 3.10 5.89 10.21
C ARG A 19 2.81 4.47 10.70
N SER A 20 2.07 3.69 9.91
CA SER A 20 1.68 2.31 10.22
C SER A 20 2.84 1.32 10.08
N ASN A 21 2.74 0.16 10.75
CA ASN A 21 3.70 -0.94 10.59
C ASN A 21 3.59 -1.60 9.22
N ILE A 22 2.37 -1.81 8.75
CA ILE A 22 2.02 -2.41 7.46
C ILE A 22 1.31 -1.34 6.63
N GLY A 23 1.64 -1.30 5.34
CA GLY A 23 1.09 -0.34 4.40
C GLY A 23 -0.17 -0.84 3.71
N LEU A 24 -0.85 0.08 3.05
CA LEU A 24 -1.94 -0.20 2.13
C LEU A 24 -1.61 0.46 0.79
N LEU A 25 -1.84 -0.27 -0.28
CA LEU A 25 -1.94 0.26 -1.64
C LEU A 25 -3.34 -0.10 -2.14
N SER A 26 -4.00 0.82 -2.84
CA SER A 26 -5.36 0.58 -3.31
C SER A 26 -5.53 1.02 -4.75
N LEU A 27 -6.10 0.15 -5.57
CA LEU A 27 -6.47 0.48 -6.94
C LEU A 27 -7.54 1.59 -6.98
N PHE A 28 -8.36 1.70 -5.93
CA PHE A 28 -9.31 2.79 -5.78
C PHE A 28 -8.64 4.16 -5.64
N GLU A 29 -7.41 4.23 -5.14
CA GLU A 29 -6.64 5.48 -5.16
C GLU A 29 -6.16 5.82 -6.57
N HIS A 30 -5.82 4.82 -7.40
CA HIS A 30 -5.49 5.02 -8.80
C HIS A 30 -6.69 5.51 -9.63
N TYR A 31 -7.91 5.08 -9.25
CA TYR A 31 -9.16 5.52 -9.86
C TYR A 31 -9.71 6.83 -9.27
N ASP A 32 -8.95 7.53 -8.41
CA ASP A 32 -9.37 8.76 -7.72
C ASP A 32 -10.64 8.61 -6.86
N VAL A 33 -10.99 7.38 -6.45
CA VAL A 33 -12.16 7.07 -5.61
C VAL A 33 -11.86 7.32 -4.12
N CYS A 34 -10.62 7.11 -3.68
CA CYS A 34 -10.20 7.37 -2.30
C CYS A 34 -8.75 7.87 -2.22
N GLN A 35 -8.35 8.36 -1.05
CA GLN A 35 -6.95 8.67 -0.74
C GLN A 35 -6.46 7.77 0.38
N VAL A 36 -5.41 6.98 0.13
CA VAL A 36 -4.82 6.07 1.13
C VAL A 36 -3.94 6.85 2.11
N GLY A 37 -3.26 7.88 1.63
CA GLY A 37 -2.43 8.77 2.45
C GLY A 37 -1.01 8.25 2.72
N CYS A 38 -0.10 9.16 3.03
CA CYS A 38 1.34 8.87 3.11
C CYS A 38 1.69 7.87 4.23
N TYR A 39 1.04 7.94 5.39
CA TYR A 39 1.32 7.06 6.52
C TYR A 39 0.99 5.59 6.27
N LEU A 40 0.15 5.29 5.28
CA LEU A 40 -0.11 3.93 4.79
C LEU A 40 0.75 3.57 3.57
N LYS A 41 1.10 4.54 2.72
CA LYS A 41 1.95 4.29 1.54
C LYS A 41 3.43 4.09 1.88
N THR A 42 3.92 4.75 2.91
CA THR A 42 5.28 4.62 3.43
C THR A 42 5.26 3.97 4.82
N PRO A 43 4.91 2.67 4.95
CA PRO A 43 4.87 1.98 6.24
C PRO A 43 6.26 1.84 6.89
N ARG A 44 6.33 1.40 8.15
CA ARG A 44 7.59 1.17 8.86
C ARG A 44 8.32 -0.08 8.34
N PHE A 45 7.59 -1.12 8.00
CA PHE A 45 8.13 -2.30 7.33
C PHE A 45 7.69 -2.29 5.87
N PRO A 46 8.53 -2.71 4.92
CA PRO A 46 8.22 -2.74 3.50
C PRO A 46 7.28 -3.90 3.18
N ILE A 47 6.09 -3.86 3.75
CA ILE A 47 5.01 -4.83 3.61
C ILE A 47 3.77 -4.01 3.34
N TRP A 48 3.10 -4.30 2.24
CA TRP A 48 1.87 -3.64 1.81
C TRP A 48 0.81 -4.69 1.54
N VAL A 49 -0.38 -4.46 2.10
CA VAL A 49 -1.59 -5.08 1.58
C VAL A 49 -1.99 -4.31 0.32
N VAL A 50 -2.27 -5.02 -0.76
CA VAL A 50 -2.77 -4.45 -2.01
C VAL A 50 -4.26 -4.74 -2.09
N CYS A 51 -5.06 -3.69 -2.20
CA CYS A 51 -6.49 -3.75 -2.39
C CYS A 51 -6.82 -3.54 -3.87
N SER A 52 -7.16 -4.63 -4.56
CA SER A 52 -7.51 -4.65 -5.97
C SER A 52 -8.98 -5.04 -6.11
N GLU A 53 -9.86 -4.04 -6.01
CA GLU A 53 -11.31 -4.21 -6.07
C GLU A 53 -11.86 -5.13 -4.96
N SER A 54 -12.29 -6.35 -5.30
CA SER A 54 -12.82 -7.33 -4.36
C SER A 54 -11.74 -8.25 -3.76
N HIS A 55 -10.48 -8.09 -4.16
CA HIS A 55 -9.40 -9.00 -3.79
C HIS A 55 -8.25 -8.30 -3.08
N PHE A 56 -7.63 -9.03 -2.15
CA PHE A 56 -6.48 -8.56 -1.40
C PHE A 56 -5.28 -9.50 -1.60
N SER A 57 -4.14 -8.88 -1.84
CA SER A 57 -2.84 -9.57 -1.94
C SER A 57 -1.78 -8.83 -1.13
N VAL A 58 -0.57 -9.39 -1.08
CA VAL A 58 0.55 -8.81 -0.31
C VAL A 58 1.74 -8.58 -1.21
N LEU A 59 2.31 -7.37 -1.12
CA LEU A 59 3.63 -7.03 -1.64
C LEU A 59 4.58 -6.82 -0.48
N PHE A 60 5.78 -7.39 -0.53
CA PHE A 60 6.78 -7.14 0.49
C PHE A 60 8.22 -7.15 -0.04
N CYS A 61 9.11 -6.47 0.67
CA CYS A 61 10.55 -6.53 0.44
C CYS A 61 11.24 -7.22 1.62
N LEU A 62 12.28 -8.01 1.35
CA LEU A 62 13.09 -8.64 2.40
C LEU A 62 14.02 -7.63 3.11
N ARG A 63 14.29 -6.48 2.49
CA ARG A 63 15.17 -5.42 3.04
C ARG A 63 14.37 -4.44 3.88
N LYS A 64 14.45 -4.56 5.21
CA LYS A 64 13.68 -3.75 6.18
C LYS A 64 13.94 -2.24 6.07
N ASP A 65 15.11 -1.85 5.60
CA ASP A 65 15.58 -0.48 5.44
C ASP A 65 15.15 0.18 4.12
N LEU A 66 14.39 -0.53 3.27
CA LEU A 66 13.96 -0.04 1.95
C LEU A 66 13.37 1.38 1.99
N LEU A 67 12.54 1.68 2.99
CA LEU A 67 11.83 2.96 3.13
C LEU A 67 12.54 3.97 4.04
N GLY A 68 13.81 3.69 4.38
CA GLY A 68 14.66 4.53 5.23
C GLY A 68 15.97 4.93 4.57
N ASP A 69 16.39 4.24 3.49
CA ASP A 69 17.61 4.55 2.74
C ASP A 69 17.32 4.79 1.25
N TRP A 70 17.47 6.05 0.81
CA TRP A 70 17.29 6.48 -0.59
C TRP A 70 18.17 5.71 -1.59
N ARG A 71 19.30 5.13 -1.17
CA ARG A 71 20.15 4.30 -2.04
C ARG A 71 19.47 2.97 -2.35
N THR A 72 18.81 2.37 -1.36
CA THR A 72 18.08 1.11 -1.51
C THR A 72 16.81 1.28 -2.36
N GLU A 73 16.18 2.45 -2.32
CA GLU A 73 15.00 2.79 -3.13
C GLU A 73 15.29 2.83 -4.64
N ARG A 74 16.55 2.96 -5.07
CA ARG A 74 16.88 3.05 -6.51
C ARG A 74 16.64 1.75 -7.27
N ARG A 75 16.84 0.61 -6.61
CA ARG A 75 16.62 -0.73 -7.18
C ARG A 75 16.41 -1.74 -6.07
N PHE A 76 15.31 -2.48 -6.15
CA PHE A 76 14.92 -3.45 -5.12
C PHE A 76 13.99 -4.51 -5.69
N ASP A 77 13.95 -5.66 -5.01
CA ASP A 77 12.99 -6.71 -5.33
C ASP A 77 11.80 -6.65 -4.38
N LEU A 78 10.62 -6.80 -4.96
CA LEU A 78 9.37 -7.06 -4.25
C LEU A 78 8.92 -8.49 -4.52
N TYR A 79 8.30 -9.07 -3.52
CA TYR A 79 7.71 -10.39 -3.56
C TYR A 79 6.20 -10.22 -3.48
N TYR A 80 5.50 -10.86 -4.40
CA TYR A 80 4.04 -10.84 -4.48
C TYR A 80 3.48 -12.17 -3.99
N TYR A 81 2.51 -12.08 -3.08
CA TYR A 81 1.77 -13.24 -2.56
C TYR A 81 0.27 -13.05 -2.73
N ASP A 82 -0.37 -14.04 -3.32
CA ASP A 82 -1.80 -14.08 -3.55
C ASP A 82 -2.39 -15.45 -3.19
N GLY A 83 -3.26 -15.47 -2.17
CA GLY A 83 -3.87 -16.69 -1.65
C GLY A 83 -4.95 -17.30 -2.53
N LEU A 84 -5.52 -16.57 -3.51
CA LEU A 84 -6.55 -17.10 -4.41
C LEU A 84 -5.98 -17.66 -5.72
N ALA A 85 -4.76 -17.27 -6.09
CA ALA A 85 -4.17 -17.63 -7.38
C ALA A 85 -3.59 -19.06 -7.44
N ASN A 86 -3.68 -19.85 -6.36
CA ASN A 86 -2.99 -21.14 -6.22
C ASN A 86 -1.50 -21.01 -6.63
N GLN A 87 -0.84 -19.99 -6.08
CA GLN A 87 0.52 -19.62 -6.45
C GLN A 87 1.48 -20.79 -6.18
N GLN A 88 2.02 -21.37 -7.25
CA GLN A 88 2.94 -22.51 -7.17
C GLN A 88 4.41 -22.07 -7.01
N GLU A 89 4.76 -20.91 -7.54
CA GLU A 89 6.12 -20.37 -7.52
C GLU A 89 6.18 -18.95 -6.97
N GLU A 90 7.37 -18.56 -6.52
CA GLU A 90 7.65 -17.22 -6.05
C GLU A 90 7.51 -16.19 -7.18
N ILE A 91 6.71 -15.15 -6.97
CA ILE A 91 6.59 -14.02 -7.89
C ILE A 91 7.49 -12.90 -7.37
N ARG A 92 8.62 -12.68 -8.04
CA ARG A 92 9.59 -11.63 -7.72
C ARG A 92 9.59 -10.54 -8.79
N LEU A 93 9.35 -9.30 -8.36
CA LEU A 93 9.31 -8.10 -9.18
C LEU A 93 10.52 -7.21 -8.87
N THR A 94 11.41 -7.00 -9.83
CA THR A 94 12.51 -6.04 -9.67
C THR A 94 12.04 -4.64 -10.06
N ILE A 95 12.02 -3.74 -9.09
CA ILE A 95 11.75 -2.32 -9.28
C ILE A 95 13.07 -1.60 -9.50
N GLY A 96 13.15 -0.76 -10.53
CA GLY A 96 14.30 0.08 -10.81
C GLY A 96 13.95 1.18 -11.81
N ARG A 97 14.72 2.26 -11.83
CA ARG A 97 14.58 3.27 -12.89
C ARG A 97 15.13 2.72 -14.20
N ARG A 98 14.35 2.91 -15.27
CA ARG A 98 14.75 2.60 -16.65
C ARG A 98 15.87 3.53 -17.12
#